data_AF-A0A8S2GYN4-F1
#
_entry.id   AF-A0A8S2GYN4-F1
#
_cell.length_a   1.000
_cell.length_b   1.000
_cell.length_c   1.000
_cell.angle_alpha   90.00
_cell.angle_beta   90.00
_cell.angle_gamma   90.00
#
_symmetry.space_group_name_H-M   'P 1'
#
loop_
_entity.id
_entity.type
_entity.pdbx_description
1 polymer ?
#
loop_
_entity_poly.entity_id
_entity_poly.type
_entity_poly.pdbx_seq_one_letter_code
_entity_poly.pdbx_strand_id
1 'polypeptide(L)'
;MRDSSDLLMGTMILVGLVMLIAIGLEQYGVFMIEKDILIDKARREDPHRESSQRQRMAKFVKPDDAILKEMLTDLQYEVTQHNATEPVNSGIFYTHFARGIYVDIVSKEPLFSSVDKYECPCG
;
A
#
# COMPACT_ATOMS: atom_id res chain seq x y z
N MET A 1 -2.09 59.13 36.26
CA MET A 1 -3.17 58.16 36.04
C MET A 1 -2.86 57.41 34.77
N ARG A 2 -2.46 56.14 34.85
CA ARG A 2 -2.32 55.28 33.65
C ARG A 2 -3.72 54.77 33.35
N ASP A 3 -4.18 55.07 32.15
CA ASP A 3 -5.56 54.87 31.77
C ASP A 3 -5.83 53.36 31.71
N SER A 4 -6.94 52.90 32.33
CA SER A 4 -7.23 51.46 32.40
C SER A 4 -7.56 50.87 31.03
N SER A 5 -7.87 51.75 30.06
CA SER A 5 -8.01 51.47 28.63
C SER A 5 -6.69 51.04 27.96
N ASP A 6 -5.54 51.60 28.36
CA ASP A 6 -4.23 51.25 27.78
C ASP A 6 -3.80 49.82 28.16
N LEU A 7 -4.14 49.39 29.38
CA LEU A 7 -3.88 48.03 29.85
C LEU A 7 -4.80 47.02 29.15
N LEU A 8 -6.08 47.36 28.94
CA LEU A 8 -7.02 46.53 28.20
C LEU A 8 -6.62 46.38 26.73
N MET A 9 -6.20 47.46 26.06
CA MET A 9 -5.70 47.39 24.67
C MET A 9 -4.45 46.51 24.55
N GLY A 10 -3.48 46.64 25.45
CA GLY A 10 -2.26 45.83 25.44
C GLY A 10 -2.53 44.34 25.61
N THR A 11 -3.46 43.98 26.51
CA THR A 11 -3.85 42.58 26.73
C THR A 11 -4.61 42.00 25.54
N MET A 12 -5.47 42.77 24.86
CA MET A 12 -6.18 42.32 23.67
C MET A 12 -5.23 42.02 22.50
N ILE A 13 -4.19 42.82 22.32
CA ILE A 13 -3.16 42.60 21.29
C ILE A 13 -2.36 41.33 21.60
N LEU A 14 -1.97 41.13 22.86
CA LEU A 14 -1.22 39.94 23.28
C LEU A 14 -2.05 38.65 23.12
N VAL A 15 -3.33 38.67 23.54
CA VAL A 15 -4.25 37.53 23.38
C VAL A 15 -4.51 37.24 21.90
N GLY A 16 -4.65 38.28 21.06
CA GLY A 16 -4.79 38.14 19.61
C GLY A 16 -3.57 37.51 18.95
N LEU A 17 -2.35 37.94 19.33
CA LEU A 17 -1.10 37.39 18.80
C LEU A 17 -0.92 35.90 19.18
N VAL A 18 -1.23 35.54 20.42
CA VAL A 18 -1.16 34.15 20.89
C VAL A 18 -2.18 33.26 20.16
N MET A 19 -3.39 33.76 19.92
CA MET A 19 -4.42 33.03 19.17
C MET A 19 -4.05 32.86 17.69
N LEU A 20 -3.44 33.87 17.05
CA LEU A 20 -2.96 33.76 15.66
C LEU A 20 -1.82 32.74 15.52
N ILE A 21 -0.92 32.67 16.48
CA ILE A 21 0.15 31.66 16.53
C ILE A 21 -0.44 30.26 16.73
N ALA A 22 -1.42 30.11 17.64
CA ALA A 22 -2.08 28.83 17.91
C ALA A 22 -2.88 28.29 16.71
N ILE A 23 -3.65 29.15 16.03
CA ILE A 23 -4.40 28.77 14.82
C ILE A 23 -3.46 28.49 13.64
N GLY A 24 -2.39 29.29 13.50
CA GLY A 24 -1.39 29.10 12.45
C GLY A 24 -0.66 27.75 12.57
N LEU A 25 -0.29 27.35 13.78
CA LEU A 25 0.44 26.10 14.04
C LEU A 25 -0.37 24.82 13.77
N GLU A 26 -1.70 24.87 13.80
CA GLU A 26 -2.55 23.73 13.43
C GLU A 26 -2.55 23.44 11.92
N GLN A 27 -2.29 24.44 11.08
CA GLN A 27 -2.22 24.29 9.61
C GLN A 27 -0.85 23.73 9.14
N TYR A 28 0.20 23.84 9.96
CA TYR A 28 1.57 23.43 9.63
C TYR A 28 1.92 21.96 9.95
N GLY A 29 0.93 21.08 10.05
CA GLY A 29 1.16 19.64 9.92
C GLY A 29 1.85 18.93 11.09
N VAL A 30 1.83 19.49 12.32
CA VAL A 30 2.32 18.75 13.52
C VAL A 30 1.30 17.69 13.99
N PHE A 31 0.09 17.66 13.41
CA PHE A 31 -0.90 16.59 13.57
C PHE A 31 -0.66 15.38 12.63
N MET A 32 0.58 15.18 12.17
CA MET A 32 0.99 14.11 11.24
C MET A 32 1.78 12.98 11.94
N ILE A 33 1.57 12.75 13.23
CA ILE A 33 2.21 11.60 13.92
C ILE A 33 1.16 10.58 14.38
N GLU A 34 -0.04 11.01 14.76
CA GLU A 34 -1.00 10.06 15.34
C GLU A 34 -1.82 9.29 14.30
N LYS A 35 -2.17 9.91 13.16
CA LYS A 35 -2.90 9.20 12.09
C LYS A 35 -2.02 8.16 11.37
N ASP A 36 -0.74 8.45 11.20
CA ASP A 36 0.20 7.56 10.53
C ASP A 36 0.54 6.35 11.41
N ILE A 37 0.63 6.53 12.73
CA ILE A 37 0.77 5.44 13.71
C ILE A 37 -0.50 4.56 13.72
N LEU A 38 -1.70 5.14 13.64
CA LEU A 38 -2.93 4.36 13.59
C LEU A 38 -3.06 3.54 12.28
N ILE A 39 -2.61 4.10 11.16
CA ILE A 39 -2.63 3.40 9.85
C ILE A 39 -1.60 2.27 9.83
N ASP A 40 -0.39 2.46 10.38
CA ASP A 40 0.63 1.40 10.40
C ASP A 40 0.29 0.27 11.39
N LYS A 41 -0.44 0.58 12.49
CA LYS A 41 -0.93 -0.42 13.45
C LYS A 41 -2.07 -1.28 12.88
N ALA A 42 -2.96 -0.70 12.07
CA ALA A 42 -4.01 -1.44 11.38
C ALA A 42 -3.48 -2.34 10.25
N ARG A 43 -2.27 -2.08 9.74
CA ARG A 43 -1.67 -2.83 8.63
C ARG A 43 -0.98 -4.12 9.07
N ARG A 44 -0.52 -4.22 10.33
CA ARG A 44 0.47 -5.25 10.70
C ARG A 44 -0.04 -6.52 11.36
N GLU A 45 -1.21 -6.57 11.99
CA GLU A 45 -1.63 -7.81 12.67
C GLU A 45 -3.15 -8.02 12.61
N ASP A 46 -3.64 -8.43 11.43
CA ASP A 46 -4.93 -9.13 11.37
C ASP A 46 -4.65 -10.65 11.44
N PRO A 47 -4.76 -11.27 12.64
CA PRO A 47 -4.49 -12.70 12.82
C PRO A 47 -5.41 -13.59 11.98
N HIS A 48 -6.58 -13.10 11.53
CA HIS A 48 -7.46 -13.88 10.66
C HIS A 48 -6.94 -13.98 9.22
N ARG A 49 -6.14 -13.03 8.74
CA ARG A 49 -5.58 -13.06 7.38
C ARG A 49 -4.50 -14.12 7.25
N GLU A 50 -3.59 -14.19 8.22
CA GLU A 50 -2.51 -15.18 8.24
C GLU A 50 -3.05 -16.61 8.41
N SER A 51 -4.05 -16.82 9.28
CA SER A 51 -4.69 -18.12 9.45
C SER A 51 -5.38 -18.59 8.17
N SER A 52 -6.07 -17.68 7.47
CA SER A 52 -6.78 -17.99 6.22
C SER A 52 -5.82 -18.29 5.07
N GLN A 53 -4.70 -17.57 4.98
CA GLN A 53 -3.65 -17.84 3.99
C GLN A 53 -2.97 -19.18 4.27
N ARG A 54 -2.57 -19.45 5.52
CA ARG A 54 -2.01 -20.76 5.91
C ARG A 54 -2.97 -21.90 5.61
N GLN A 55 -4.26 -21.72 5.85
CA GLN A 55 -5.27 -22.72 5.55
C GLN A 55 -5.44 -22.96 4.04
N ARG A 56 -5.32 -21.90 3.21
CA ARG A 56 -5.34 -22.02 1.74
C ARG A 56 -4.09 -22.72 1.21
N MET A 57 -2.91 -22.33 1.67
CA MET A 57 -1.64 -22.99 1.33
C MET A 57 -1.64 -24.46 1.74
N ALA A 58 -2.14 -24.78 2.93
CA ALA A 58 -2.26 -26.16 3.40
C ALA A 58 -3.26 -27.00 2.58
N LYS A 59 -4.20 -26.36 1.89
CA LYS A 59 -5.19 -27.02 1.02
C LYS A 59 -4.73 -27.12 -0.44
N PHE A 60 -3.74 -26.33 -0.85
CA PHE A 60 -3.29 -26.32 -2.24
C PHE A 60 -2.62 -27.65 -2.61
N VAL A 61 -3.17 -28.32 -3.63
CA VAL A 61 -2.58 -29.52 -4.24
C VAL A 61 -2.16 -29.13 -5.64
N LYS A 62 -0.87 -29.23 -5.93
CA LYS A 62 -0.32 -28.94 -7.25
C LYS A 62 -0.93 -29.91 -8.27
N PRO A 63 -1.46 -29.42 -9.41
CA PRO A 63 -1.90 -30.29 -10.51
C PRO A 63 -0.75 -31.12 -11.08
N ASP A 64 -1.09 -32.24 -11.71
CA ASP A 64 -0.11 -33.08 -12.40
C ASP A 64 0.55 -32.34 -13.56
N ASP A 65 1.78 -32.74 -13.86
CA ASP A 65 2.61 -32.09 -14.87
C ASP A 65 1.98 -32.05 -16.27
N ALA A 66 1.30 -33.13 -16.66
CA ALA A 66 0.58 -33.22 -17.92
C ALA A 66 -0.54 -32.18 -18.01
N ILE A 67 -1.27 -31.97 -16.91
CA ILE A 67 -2.34 -30.98 -16.84
C ILE A 67 -1.76 -29.57 -16.93
N LEU A 68 -0.62 -29.30 -16.27
CA LEU A 68 0.04 -28.00 -16.33
C LEU A 68 0.51 -27.66 -17.75
N LYS A 69 1.04 -28.64 -18.50
CA LYS A 69 1.44 -28.46 -19.90
C LYS A 69 0.27 -28.19 -20.85
N GLU A 70 -0.91 -28.72 -20.55
CA GLU A 70 -2.12 -28.42 -21.34
C GLU A 70 -2.74 -27.07 -20.98
N MET A 71 -2.66 -26.66 -19.71
CA MET A 71 -3.26 -25.42 -19.22
C MET A 71 -2.44 -24.15 -19.51
N LEU A 72 -1.11 -24.27 -19.53
CA LEU A 72 -0.18 -23.15 -19.61
C LEU A 72 0.41 -23.04 -21.02
N THR A 73 0.78 -21.83 -21.41
CA THR A 73 1.67 -21.67 -22.56
C THR A 73 3.07 -22.20 -22.22
N ASP A 74 3.85 -22.57 -23.23
CA ASP A 74 5.22 -23.07 -23.04
C ASP A 74 6.05 -22.12 -22.16
N LEU A 75 6.00 -20.81 -22.41
CA LEU A 75 6.72 -19.81 -21.61
C LEU A 75 6.22 -19.76 -20.16
N GLN A 76 4.90 -19.83 -19.93
CA GLN A 76 4.34 -19.82 -18.58
C GLN A 76 4.72 -21.08 -17.80
N TYR A 77 4.73 -22.24 -18.46
CA TYR A 77 5.17 -23.49 -17.87
C TYR A 77 6.65 -23.42 -17.48
N GLU A 78 7.52 -22.96 -18.38
CA GLU A 78 8.95 -22.81 -18.09
C GLU A 78 9.21 -21.81 -16.94
N VAL A 79 8.54 -20.66 -16.93
CA VAL A 79 8.69 -19.66 -15.87
C VAL A 79 8.20 -20.20 -14.51
N THR A 80 7.02 -20.82 -14.48
CA THR A 80 6.40 -21.27 -13.21
C THR A 80 6.97 -22.58 -12.67
N GLN A 81 7.38 -23.51 -13.54
CA GLN A 81 7.81 -24.85 -13.14
C GLN A 81 9.33 -25.02 -13.16
N HIS A 82 10.04 -24.31 -14.04
CA HIS A 82 11.50 -24.45 -14.22
C HIS A 82 12.28 -23.20 -13.83
N ASN A 83 11.64 -22.22 -13.19
CA ASN A 83 12.28 -20.97 -12.75
C ASN A 83 13.00 -20.24 -13.91
N ALA A 84 12.45 -20.38 -15.12
CA ALA A 84 12.91 -19.62 -16.28
C ALA A 84 12.55 -18.14 -16.13
N THR A 85 13.11 -17.30 -17.01
CA THR A 85 12.84 -15.85 -17.03
C THR A 85 12.25 -15.47 -18.38
N GLU A 86 11.19 -14.66 -18.38
CA GLU A 86 10.62 -14.14 -19.62
C GLU A 86 11.57 -13.14 -20.30
N PRO A 87 11.51 -13.00 -21.63
CA PRO A 87 12.25 -11.95 -22.33
C PRO A 87 11.84 -10.55 -21.85
N VAL A 88 12.79 -9.62 -21.83
CA VAL A 88 12.58 -8.22 -21.44
C VAL A 88 11.47 -7.57 -22.28
N ASN A 89 10.57 -6.81 -21.67
CA ASN A 89 9.45 -6.10 -22.30
C ASN A 89 8.48 -6.97 -23.11
N SER A 90 8.42 -8.29 -22.84
CA SER A 90 7.62 -9.23 -23.65
C SER A 90 6.33 -9.71 -22.98
N GLY A 91 6.21 -9.56 -21.67
CA GLY A 91 5.05 -10.03 -20.90
C GLY A 91 3.78 -9.22 -21.20
N ILE A 92 2.63 -9.89 -21.30
CA ILE A 92 1.32 -9.23 -21.58
C ILE A 92 0.92 -8.21 -20.51
N PHE A 93 1.49 -8.33 -19.30
CA PHE A 93 1.21 -7.45 -18.17
C PHE A 93 2.22 -6.31 -18.01
N TYR A 94 3.26 -6.25 -18.86
CA TYR A 94 4.31 -5.23 -18.79
C TYR A 94 3.70 -3.82 -18.84
N THR A 95 2.96 -3.50 -19.90
CA THR A 95 2.28 -2.20 -20.08
C THR A 95 0.86 -2.15 -19.50
N HIS A 96 0.44 -3.17 -18.74
CA HIS A 96 -0.91 -3.24 -18.18
C HIS A 96 -1.00 -2.54 -16.81
N PHE A 97 -1.82 -1.49 -16.69
CA PHE A 97 -2.01 -0.72 -15.45
C PHE A 97 -3.48 -0.61 -15.00
N ALA A 98 -4.37 -1.45 -15.54
CA ALA A 98 -5.76 -1.44 -15.08
C ALA A 98 -5.87 -1.91 -13.62
N ARG A 99 -6.88 -1.38 -12.90
CA ARG A 99 -7.12 -1.74 -11.50
C ARG A 99 -7.51 -3.20 -11.36
N GLY A 100 -6.87 -3.93 -10.46
CA GLY A 100 -7.13 -5.36 -10.24
C GLY A 100 -6.15 -6.02 -9.26
N ILE A 101 -6.26 -7.35 -9.18
CA ILE A 101 -5.38 -8.22 -8.40
C ILE A 101 -4.71 -9.21 -9.36
N TYR A 102 -3.39 -9.33 -9.26
CA TYR A 102 -2.61 -10.32 -9.98
C TYR A 102 -2.60 -11.62 -9.19
N VAL A 103 -2.96 -12.71 -9.85
CA VAL A 103 -3.20 -14.01 -9.24
C VAL A 103 -2.27 -15.03 -9.88
N ASP A 104 -1.71 -15.94 -9.07
CA ASP A 104 -0.95 -17.09 -9.57
C ASP A 104 -1.81 -17.93 -10.51
N ILE A 105 -1.30 -18.18 -11.71
CA ILE A 105 -2.00 -18.94 -12.74
C ILE A 105 -2.20 -20.41 -12.33
N VAL A 106 -1.33 -20.98 -11.49
CA VAL A 106 -1.40 -22.38 -11.04
C VAL A 106 -2.26 -22.52 -9.79
N SER A 107 -1.89 -21.84 -8.70
CA SER A 107 -2.59 -21.98 -7.41
C SER A 107 -3.88 -21.17 -7.29
N LYS A 108 -4.08 -20.19 -8.19
CA LYS A 108 -5.15 -19.19 -8.09
C LYS A 108 -5.08 -18.33 -6.84
N GLU A 109 -3.92 -18.25 -6.20
CA GLU A 109 -3.70 -17.39 -5.05
C GLU A 109 -3.39 -15.94 -5.47
N PRO A 110 -3.98 -14.93 -4.81
CA PRO A 110 -3.66 -13.53 -5.10
C PRO A 110 -2.24 -13.19 -4.61
N LEU A 111 -1.41 -12.63 -5.50
CA LEU A 111 -0.01 -12.30 -5.23
C LEU A 111 0.22 -10.78 -5.08
N PHE A 112 -0.29 -9.98 -6.03
CA PHE A 112 0.00 -8.54 -6.06
C PHE A 112 -1.27 -7.71 -6.32
N SER A 113 -1.32 -6.50 -5.78
CA SER A 113 -2.33 -5.51 -6.13
C SER A 113 -1.82 -4.61 -7.25
N SER A 114 -2.69 -4.20 -8.17
CA SER A 114 -2.38 -3.17 -9.16
C SER A 114 -1.99 -1.83 -8.53
N VAL A 115 -2.40 -1.58 -7.27
CA VAL A 115 -2.07 -0.34 -6.55
C VAL A 115 -0.57 -0.22 -6.30
N ASP A 116 0.12 -1.36 -6.15
CA ASP A 116 1.55 -1.41 -5.90
C ASP A 116 2.38 -1.54 -7.20
N LYS A 117 1.73 -1.64 -8.37
CA LYS A 117 2.41 -1.74 -9.66
C LYS A 117 2.91 -0.36 -10.12
N TYR A 118 4.16 -0.29 -10.58
CA TYR A 118 4.78 0.90 -11.13
C TYR A 118 5.63 0.56 -12.36
N GLU A 119 5.94 1.56 -13.20
CA GLU A 119 6.82 1.40 -14.36
C GLU A 119 8.29 1.35 -13.92
N CYS A 120 8.99 0.30 -14.32
CA CYS A 120 10.42 0.13 -14.11
C CYS A 120 11.13 -0.03 -15.48
N PRO A 121 12.26 0.65 -15.73
CA PRO A 121 12.95 0.58 -17.02
C PRO A 121 13.72 -0.73 -17.27
N CYS A 122 13.68 -1.68 -16.33
CA CYS A 122 14.47 -2.91 -16.39
C CYS A 122 13.77 -4.08 -17.10
N GLY A 123 12.50 -3.94 -17.51
CA GLY A 123 11.83 -4.95 -18.34
C GLY A 123 10.34 -5.10 -18.14
#